data_AF-F2C6L9-F1
#
_entry.id   AF-F2C6L9-F1
#
_cell.length_a   1.000
_cell.length_b   1.000
_cell.length_c   1.000
_cell.angle_alpha   90.00
_cell.angle_beta   90.00
_cell.angle_gamma   90.00
#
_symmetry.space_group_name_H-M   'P 1'
#
loop_
_entity.id
_entity.type
_entity.pdbx_description
1 polymer ?
#
loop_
_entity_poly.entity_id
_entity_poly.type
_entity_poly.pdbx_seq_one_letter_code
_entity_poly.pdbx_strand_id
1 'polypeptide(L)'
;MKFSLLQWILRRDRSGKGVSQERMKEDIQKNRYMGSVKVGPKGQIVIPKEVRDMFEIQPGDALVLFADAQQGIAIQRYELYEDLFNQTFNGDKSSKSDL
;
A
#
# COMPACT_ATOMS: atom_id res chain seq x y z
N MET A 1 -0.70 14.21 17.43
CA MET A 1 -1.90 13.88 16.65
C MET A 1 -1.49 13.00 15.46
N LYS A 2 -1.92 11.74 15.41
CA LYS A 2 -1.68 10.86 14.24
C LYS A 2 -2.73 11.19 13.17
N PHE A 3 -2.30 11.78 12.06
CA PHE A 3 -3.17 11.99 10.90
C PHE A 3 -3.34 10.66 10.15
N SER A 4 -4.59 10.18 10.02
CA SER A 4 -4.94 8.95 9.29
C SER A 4 -4.79 9.15 7.77
N LEU A 5 -4.18 8.18 7.08
CA LEU A 5 -4.01 8.14 5.62
C LEU A 5 -5.35 8.32 4.89
N LEU A 6 -6.44 7.76 5.43
CA LEU A 6 -7.80 7.88 4.89
C LEU A 6 -8.31 9.33 4.95
N GLN A 7 -8.05 10.04 6.04
CA GLN A 7 -8.45 11.44 6.18
C GLN A 7 -7.71 12.33 5.18
N TRP A 8 -6.45 12.02 4.89
CA TRP A 8 -5.67 12.73 3.87
C TRP A 8 -6.16 12.42 2.45
N ILE A 9 -6.54 11.17 2.14
CA ILE A 9 -7.14 10.80 0.85
C ILE A 9 -8.48 11.53 0.64
N LEU A 10 -9.39 11.46 1.62
CA LEU A 10 -10.74 12.04 1.53
C LEU A 10 -10.75 13.57 1.48
N ARG A 11 -9.68 14.22 1.94
CA ARG A 11 -9.55 15.69 1.93
C ARG A 11 -9.05 16.23 0.58
N ARG A 12 -8.72 15.39 -0.40
CA ARG A 12 -8.34 15.87 -1.73
C ARG A 12 -9.53 16.52 -2.44
N ASP A 13 -9.22 17.63 -3.11
CA ASP A 13 -10.16 18.54 -3.74
C ASP A 13 -11.16 17.81 -4.66
N ARG A 14 -12.46 18.01 -4.39
CA ARG A 14 -13.57 17.50 -5.23
C ARG A 14 -13.77 18.35 -6.51
N SER A 15 -13.04 19.45 -6.70
CA SER A 15 -13.24 20.39 -7.81
C SER A 15 -12.80 19.88 -9.18
N GLY A 16 -12.17 18.70 -9.26
CA GLY A 16 -11.70 18.12 -10.53
C GLY A 16 -10.48 18.85 -11.14
N LYS A 17 -9.99 19.91 -10.51
CA LYS A 17 -8.72 20.54 -10.87
C LYS A 17 -7.59 19.71 -10.30
N GLY A 18 -6.72 19.21 -11.17
CA GLY A 18 -5.61 18.33 -10.80
C GLY A 18 -4.74 18.88 -9.65
N VAL A 19 -4.05 17.97 -8.96
CA VAL A 19 -3.12 18.32 -7.87
C VAL A 19 -1.99 19.18 -8.43
N SER A 20 -1.69 20.32 -7.79
CA SER A 20 -0.58 21.18 -8.22
C SER A 20 0.78 20.48 -8.05
N GLN A 21 1.73 20.78 -8.93
CA GLN A 21 3.07 20.19 -8.93
C GLN A 21 3.78 20.35 -7.57
N GLU A 22 3.58 21.49 -6.91
CA GLU A 22 4.18 21.82 -5.60
C GLU A 22 3.62 20.92 -4.49
N ARG A 23 2.31 20.63 -4.51
CA ARG A 23 1.68 19.74 -3.52
C ARG A 23 2.08 18.29 -3.75
N MET A 24 2.28 17.90 -5.01
CA MET A 24 2.75 16.55 -5.34
C MET A 24 4.17 16.33 -4.81
N LYS A 25 5.05 17.34 -4.91
CA LYS A 25 6.38 17.34 -4.29
C LYS A 25 6.30 17.27 -2.76
N GLU A 26 5.43 18.04 -2.12
CA GLU A 26 5.22 17.94 -0.67
C GLU A 26 4.72 16.56 -0.22
N ASP A 27 3.79 15.96 -0.97
CA ASP A 27 3.24 14.66 -0.63
C ASP A 27 4.31 13.57 -0.73
N ILE A 28 5.14 13.60 -1.78
CA ILE A 28 6.30 12.71 -1.90
C ILE A 28 7.29 12.93 -0.75
N GLN A 29 7.58 14.19 -0.39
CA GLN A 29 8.43 14.51 0.77
C GLN A 29 7.84 14.00 2.09
N LYS A 30 6.52 13.87 2.18
CA LYS A 30 5.79 13.30 3.32
C LYS A 30 5.55 11.79 3.18
N ASN A 31 6.23 11.10 2.26
CA ASN A 31 6.07 9.67 1.96
C ASN A 31 4.63 9.28 1.63
N ARG A 32 3.96 10.09 0.81
CA ARG A 32 2.60 9.83 0.33
C ARG A 32 2.53 9.97 -1.18
N TYR A 33 1.83 9.05 -1.81
CA TYR A 33 1.59 9.08 -3.24
C TYR A 33 0.12 8.79 -3.50
N MET A 34 -0.49 9.53 -4.44
CA MET A 34 -1.78 9.15 -5.01
C MET A 34 -1.86 9.73 -6.41
N GLY A 35 -2.07 8.84 -7.37
CA GLY A 35 -2.26 9.12 -8.79
C GLY A 35 -3.07 8.00 -9.43
N SER A 36 -3.60 8.25 -10.62
CA SER A 36 -4.31 7.23 -11.38
C SER A 36 -3.31 6.35 -12.14
N VAL A 37 -3.47 5.03 -12.05
CA VAL A 37 -2.78 4.06 -12.91
C VAL A 37 -3.79 3.38 -13.82
N LYS A 38 -3.33 2.86 -14.97
CA LYS A 38 -4.15 2.08 -15.89
C LYS A 38 -3.78 0.61 -15.81
N VAL A 39 -4.78 -0.24 -15.99
CA VAL A 39 -4.58 -1.68 -16.16
C VAL A 39 -4.09 -1.94 -17.59
N GLY A 40 -2.99 -2.66 -17.71
CA GLY A 40 -2.41 -3.06 -18.98
C GLY A 40 -3.14 -4.24 -19.64
N PRO A 41 -2.75 -4.64 -20.86
CA PRO A 41 -3.45 -5.67 -21.64
C PRO A 41 -3.53 -7.06 -20.98
N LYS A 42 -2.66 -7.36 -20.02
CA LYS A 42 -2.64 -8.64 -19.29
C LYS A 42 -3.20 -8.53 -17.87
N GLY A 43 -3.94 -7.45 -17.57
CA GLY A 43 -4.45 -7.21 -16.22
C GLY A 43 -3.41 -6.68 -15.23
N GLN A 44 -2.18 -6.41 -15.66
CA GLN A 44 -1.13 -5.91 -14.80
C GLN A 44 -1.26 -4.40 -14.57
N ILE A 45 -0.86 -3.94 -13.38
CA ILE A 45 -0.64 -2.51 -13.10
C ILE A 45 0.87 -2.24 -13.04
N VAL A 46 1.29 -1.08 -13.52
CA VAL A 46 2.67 -0.61 -13.36
C VAL A 46 2.75 0.19 -12.06
N ILE A 47 3.61 -0.23 -11.13
CA ILE A 47 3.92 0.56 -9.93
C ILE A 47 4.78 1.76 -10.37
N PRO A 48 4.33 3.01 -10.16
CA PRO A 48 5.09 4.21 -10.53
C PRO A 48 6.48 4.22 -9.91
N LYS A 49 7.46 4.83 -10.58
CA LYS A 49 8.86 4.84 -10.11
C LYS A 49 8.95 5.45 -8.71
N GLU A 50 8.24 6.54 -8.48
CA GLU A 50 8.24 7.27 -7.21
C GLU A 50 7.72 6.40 -6.06
N VAL A 51 6.74 5.54 -6.34
CA VAL A 51 6.21 4.57 -5.36
C VAL A 51 7.19 3.44 -5.14
N ARG A 52 7.84 2.93 -6.21
CA ARG A 52 8.89 1.92 -6.07
C ARG A 52 10.05 2.43 -5.22
N ASP A 53 10.52 3.66 -5.47
CA ASP A 53 11.58 4.28 -4.68
C ASP A 53 11.14 4.48 -3.22
N MET A 54 9.90 4.93 -2.98
CA MET A 54 9.34 5.17 -1.63
C MET A 54 9.25 3.92 -0.77
N PHE A 55 8.93 2.77 -1.37
CA PHE A 55 8.82 1.47 -0.68
C PHE A 55 10.01 0.54 -0.93
N GLU A 56 11.06 1.06 -1.59
CA GLU A 56 12.28 0.34 -1.97
C GLU A 56 12.04 -0.94 -2.79
N ILE A 57 10.95 -0.99 -3.57
CA ILE A 57 10.55 -2.17 -4.36
C ILE A 57 11.45 -2.31 -5.59
N GLN A 58 12.14 -3.45 -5.69
CA GLN A 58 13.02 -3.81 -6.79
C GLN A 58 12.38 -4.85 -7.73
N PRO A 59 12.85 -4.96 -8.98
CA PRO A 59 12.47 -6.06 -9.86
C PRO A 59 12.85 -7.42 -9.24
N GLY A 60 11.88 -8.32 -9.14
CA GLY A 60 12.05 -9.64 -8.53
C GLY A 60 11.48 -9.76 -7.11
N ASP A 61 11.16 -8.63 -6.46
CA ASP A 61 10.52 -8.63 -5.15
C ASP A 61 9.15 -9.31 -5.18
N ALA A 62 8.86 -10.07 -4.12
CA ALA A 62 7.56 -10.64 -3.89
C ALA A 62 6.68 -9.64 -3.13
N LEU A 63 5.47 -9.40 -3.65
CA LEU A 63 4.47 -8.55 -3.01
C LEU A 63 3.22 -9.36 -2.67
N VAL A 64 2.59 -9.02 -1.55
CA VAL A 64 1.29 -9.56 -1.14
C VAL A 64 0.19 -8.61 -1.59
N LEU A 65 -0.80 -9.16 -2.30
CA LEU A 65 -1.98 -8.46 -2.77
C LEU A 65 -3.18 -8.84 -1.89
N PHE A 66 -3.71 -7.87 -1.14
CA PHE A 66 -4.98 -8.01 -0.42
C PHE A 66 -6.11 -7.43 -1.25
N ALA A 67 -7.23 -8.12 -1.30
CA ALA A 67 -8.42 -7.65 -2.02
C ALA A 67 -9.67 -7.95 -1.20
N ASP A 68 -10.49 -6.93 -1.02
CA ASP A 68 -11.83 -7.02 -0.44
C ASP A 68 -12.78 -6.23 -1.34
N ALA A 69 -13.93 -6.82 -1.69
CA ALA A 69 -14.84 -6.22 -2.67
C ALA A 69 -15.45 -4.89 -2.20
N GLN A 70 -15.52 -4.63 -0.89
CA GLN A 70 -16.06 -3.40 -0.30
C GLN A 70 -14.97 -2.38 0.02
N GLN A 71 -13.77 -2.83 0.36
CA GLN A 71 -12.66 -1.96 0.81
C GLN A 71 -11.63 -1.68 -0.28
N GLY A 72 -11.61 -2.46 -1.37
CA GLY A 72 -10.68 -2.33 -2.48
C GLY A 72 -9.45 -3.21 -2.33
N ILE A 73 -8.32 -2.74 -2.88
CA ILE A 73 -7.08 -3.49 -2.99
C ILE A 73 -5.97 -2.80 -2.20
N ALA A 74 -5.16 -3.57 -1.48
CA ALA A 74 -3.92 -3.12 -0.86
C ALA A 74 -2.74 -3.99 -1.30
N ILE A 75 -1.55 -3.39 -1.40
CA ILE A 75 -0.31 -4.08 -1.77
C ILE A 75 0.70 -3.85 -0.64
N GLN A 76 1.37 -4.91 -0.20
CA GLN A 76 2.43 -4.86 0.80
C GLN A 76 3.63 -5.71 0.39
N ARG A 77 4.80 -5.41 0.96
CA ARG A 77 5.99 -6.26 0.80
C ARG A 77 5.80 -7.58 1.55
N TYR A 78 6.32 -8.67 0.99
CA TYR A 78 6.16 -10.00 1.57
C TYR A 78 6.84 -10.14 2.94
N GLU A 79 7.99 -9.50 3.14
CA GLU A 79 8.76 -9.58 4.39
C GLU A 79 7.97 -8.99 5.56
N LEU A 80 7.24 -7.90 5.33
CA LEU A 80 6.35 -7.28 6.33
C LEU A 80 5.15 -8.19 6.67
N TYR A 81 4.71 -9.03 5.72
CA TYR A 81 3.63 -9.98 5.96
C TYR A 81 4.09 -11.16 6.81
N GLU A 82 5.29 -11.70 6.61
CA GLU A 82 5.79 -12.81 7.44
C GLU A 82 5.80 -12.43 8.93
N ASP A 83 6.32 -11.24 9.25
CA ASP A 83 6.35 -10.72 10.62
C ASP A 83 4.95 -10.57 11.21
N LEU A 84 4.01 -9.99 10.44
CA LEU A 84 2.62 -9.78 10.89
C LEU A 84 1.88 -11.11 11.04
N PHE A 85 2.04 -12.03 10.10
CA PHE A 85 1.43 -13.35 10.11
C PHE A 85 1.94 -14.17 11.29
N ASN A 86 3.25 -14.18 11.54
CA ASN A 86 3.83 -14.86 12.69
C ASN A 86 3.29 -14.29 14.01
N GLN A 87 3.20 -12.96 14.14
CA GLN A 87 2.66 -12.33 15.36
C GLN A 87 1.17 -12.60 15.56
N THR A 88 0.39 -12.70 14.49
CA THR A 88 -1.08 -12.86 14.56
C THR A 88 -1.52 -14.32 14.63
N PHE A 89 -0.81 -15.24 13.96
CA PHE A 89 -1.22 -16.64 13.79
C PHE A 89 -0.30 -17.67 14.47
N ASN A 90 0.95 -17.34 14.83
CA ASN A 90 1.78 -18.24 15.64
C ASN A 90 1.69 -17.97 17.15
N GLY A 91 0.96 -16.93 17.57
CA GLY A 91 0.62 -16.70 18.98
C GLY A 91 -0.25 -17.80 19.61
N ASP A 92 -0.87 -18.67 18.80
CA ASP A 92 -1.78 -19.75 19.24
C ASP A 92 -1.18 -21.17 19.18
N LYS A 93 0.12 -21.32 18.88
CA LYS A 93 0.75 -22.67 18.80
C LYS A 93 1.34 -23.19 20.12
N SER A 94 1.07 -22.59 21.28
CA SER A 94 1.51 -23.12 22.58
C SER A 94 0.50 -24.05 23.27
N SER A 95 -0.61 -24.43 22.63
CA SER A 95 -1.54 -25.42 23.19
C SER A 95 -2.03 -26.41 22.15
N LYS A 96 -1.17 -27.36 21.75
CA LYS A 96 -1.53 -28.74 21.36
C LYS A 96 -0.27 -29.50 20.93
N SER A 97 0.49 -29.91 21.94
CA SER A 97 1.40 -31.07 21.84
C SER A 97 1.17 -31.93 23.08
N ASP A 98 -0.05 -32.47 23.20
CA ASP A 98 -0.42 -33.55 24.12
C ASP A 98 -1.62 -34.28 23.50
N LEU A 99 -1.40 -34.98 22.39
CA LEU A 99 -2.18 -36.12 21.91
C LEU A 99 -1.25 -37.05 21.14
#